data_AF-A0A1V0NDV6-F1
#
_entry.id   AF-A0A1V0NDV6-F1
#
_cell.length_a   1.000
_cell.length_b   1.000
_cell.length_c   1.000
_cell.angle_alpha   90.00
_cell.angle_beta   90.00
_cell.angle_gamma   90.00
#
_symmetry.space_group_name_H-M   'P 1'
#
loop_
_entity.id
_entity.type
_entity.pdbx_description
1 polymer ?
#
loop_
_entity_poly.entity_id
_entity_poly.type
_entity_poly.pdbx_seq_one_letter_code
_entity_poly.pdbx_strand_id
1 'polypeptide(L)' 'MNELIKISSNENDEQEVTVKSSLIEANELIKAAFSDYGIQNEDGEQITRKEFADLVGQKIWLAADILGIELD' A
#
# COMPACT_ATOMS: atom_id res chain seq x y z
N MET A 1 18.62 25.31 -29.98
CA MET A 1 18.91 24.21 -29.03
C MET A 1 18.33 24.67 -27.71
N ASN A 2 17.06 24.32 -27.44
CA ASN A 2 16.40 24.68 -26.18
C ASN A 2 16.19 23.38 -25.41
N GLU A 3 16.76 23.37 -24.22
CA GLU A 3 16.86 22.25 -23.31
C GLU A 3 15.46 21.82 -22.88
N LEU A 4 15.03 20.64 -23.36
CA LEU A 4 14.00 19.84 -22.72
C LEU A 4 14.57 19.43 -21.36
N ILE A 5 14.30 20.26 -20.34
CA ILE A 5 14.52 19.89 -18.95
C ILE A 5 13.70 18.62 -18.72
N LYS A 6 14.39 17.50 -18.55
CA LYS A 6 13.83 16.22 -18.12
C LYS A 6 13.27 16.41 -16.72
N ILE A 7 11.94 16.57 -16.62
CA ILE A 7 11.20 16.53 -15.34
C ILE A 7 10.77 15.07 -15.02
N SER A 8 11.17 14.08 -15.84
CA SER A 8 10.61 12.72 -15.75
C SER A 8 11.20 11.82 -14.66
N SER A 9 12.08 12.31 -13.79
CA SER A 9 12.74 11.46 -12.79
C SER A 9 12.16 11.59 -11.38
N ASN A 10 11.56 12.74 -11.02
CA ASN A 10 11.14 12.95 -9.63
C ASN A 10 9.79 12.28 -9.30
N GLU A 11 8.82 12.33 -10.22
CA GLU A 11 7.50 11.71 -10.00
C GLU A 11 7.57 10.18 -9.97
N ASN A 12 8.45 9.59 -10.79
CA ASN A 12 8.63 8.14 -10.84
C ASN A 12 9.24 7.59 -9.54
N ASP A 13 10.20 8.31 -8.97
CA ASP A 13 10.87 7.91 -7.72
C ASP A 13 9.90 8.04 -6.51
N GLU A 14 9.06 9.08 -6.48
CA GLU A 14 8.03 9.26 -5.44
C GLU A 14 6.91 8.21 -5.52
N GLN A 15 6.49 7.86 -6.74
CA GLN A 15 5.52 6.79 -6.99
C GLN A 15 6.08 5.42 -6.57
N GLU A 16 7.34 5.12 -6.90
CA GLU A 16 8.00 3.87 -6.50
C GLU A 16 8.07 3.73 -4.97
N VAL A 17 8.41 4.80 -4.25
CA VAL A 17 8.43 4.83 -2.77
C VAL A 17 7.03 4.61 -2.20
N THR A 18 6.00 5.20 -2.81
CA THR A 18 4.61 5.08 -2.37
C THR A 18 4.07 3.67 -2.57
N VAL A 19 4.31 3.06 -3.73
CA VAL A 19 3.94 1.67 -4.04
C VAL A 19 4.64 0.71 -3.06
N LYS A 20 5.95 0.85 -2.87
CA LYS A 20 6.71 -0.02 -1.95
C LYS A 20 6.17 0.08 -0.53
N SER A 21 5.93 1.29 -0.03
CA SER A 21 5.40 1.52 1.32
C SER A 21 4.03 0.87 1.49
N SER A 22 3.13 1.05 0.52
CA SER A 22 1.78 0.46 0.57
C SER A 22 1.80 -1.07 0.60
N LEU A 23 2.64 -1.70 -0.24
CA LEU A 23 2.79 -3.16 -0.27
C LEU A 23 3.44 -3.72 1.01
N ILE A 24 4.41 -3.00 1.59
CA ILE A 24 5.01 -3.37 2.89
C ILE A 24 3.93 -3.35 3.98
N GLU A 25 3.14 -2.28 4.06
CA GLU A 25 2.07 -2.15 5.04
C GLU A 25 1.00 -3.24 4.87
N ALA A 26 0.62 -3.60 3.63
CA ALA A 26 -0.30 -4.70 3.36
C ALA A 26 0.26 -6.05 3.86
N ASN A 27 1.55 -6.29 3.63
CA ASN A 27 2.23 -7.50 4.09
C ASN A 27 2.31 -7.60 5.62
N GLU A 28 2.61 -6.49 6.31
CA GLU A 28 2.62 -6.48 7.78
C GLU A 28 1.23 -6.72 8.37
N LEU A 29 0.17 -6.17 7.77
CA LEU A 29 -1.21 -6.50 8.15
C LEU A 29 -1.51 -8.00 7.99
N ILE A 30 -1.10 -8.60 6.87
CA ILE A 30 -1.29 -10.04 6.63
C ILE A 30 -0.56 -10.86 7.71
N LYS A 31 0.70 -10.54 8.02
CA LYS A 31 1.44 -11.21 9.09
C LYS A 31 0.76 -11.08 10.45
N ALA A 32 0.27 -9.89 10.77
CA ALA A 32 -0.46 -9.64 12.03
C ALA A 32 -1.75 -10.47 12.12
N ALA A 33 -2.49 -10.64 11.01
CA ALA A 33 -3.68 -11.50 10.94
C ALA A 33 -3.40 -12.96 11.29
N PHE A 34 -2.19 -13.45 10.99
CA PHE A 34 -1.77 -14.82 11.31
C PHE A 34 -0.93 -14.92 12.59
N SER A 35 -0.81 -13.84 13.36
CA SER A 35 -0.16 -13.86 14.66
C SER A 35 -1.08 -14.41 15.76
N ASP A 36 -0.49 -14.91 16.84
CA ASP A 36 -1.24 -15.42 18.01
C ASP A 36 -2.13 -14.35 18.66
N TYR A 37 -1.86 -13.07 18.41
CA TYR A 37 -2.57 -11.93 18.98
C TYR A 37 -3.63 -11.34 18.04
N GLY A 38 -3.74 -11.81 16.80
CA GLY A 38 -4.63 -11.20 15.80
C GLY A 38 -4.20 -9.78 15.41
N ILE A 39 -5.12 -9.02 14.80
CA ILE A 39 -4.85 -7.62 14.43
C ILE A 39 -5.61 -6.70 15.37
N GLN A 40 -4.90 -5.73 15.91
CA GLN A 40 -5.47 -4.69 16.74
C GLN A 40 -5.35 -3.33 16.07
N ASN A 41 -6.33 -2.46 16.28
CA ASN A 41 -6.22 -1.05 15.92
C ASN A 41 -5.28 -0.31 16.90
N GLU A 42 -5.13 1.00 16.70
CA GLU A 42 -4.25 1.86 17.49
C GLU A 42 -4.62 1.88 18.99
N ASP A 43 -5.90 1.63 19.29
CA ASP A 43 -6.46 1.56 20.64
C ASP A 43 -6.31 0.16 21.28
N GLY A 44 -5.72 -0.81 20.57
CA GLY A 44 -5.57 -2.19 21.03
C GLY A 44 -6.84 -3.05 20.87
N GLU A 45 -7.86 -2.57 20.18
CA GLU A 45 -9.09 -3.32 19.92
C GLU A 45 -8.90 -4.27 18.73
N GLN A 46 -9.40 -5.50 18.85
CA GLN A 46 -9.36 -6.47 17.77
C GLN A 46 -10.18 -5.98 16.58
N ILE A 47 -9.56 -5.87 15.41
CA ILE A 47 -10.29 -5.57 14.17
C ILE A 47 -10.93 -6.83 13.61
N THR A 48 -12.08 -6.65 12.95
CA THR A 48 -12.77 -7.76 12.31
C THR A 48 -12.05 -8.22 11.05
N ARG A 49 -12.36 -9.44 10.59
CA ARG A 49 -11.86 -9.95 9.29
C ARG A 49 -12.26 -9.08 8.11
N LYS A 50 -13.41 -8.39 8.20
CA LYS A 50 -13.87 -7.48 7.16
C LYS A 50 -12.99 -6.24 7.11
N GLU A 51 -12.77 -5.59 8.25
CA GLU A 51 -11.90 -4.42 8.34
C GLU A 51 -10.47 -4.74 7.92
N PHE A 52 -9.95 -5.90 8.30
CA PHE A 52 -8.68 -6.40 7.80
C PHE A 52 -8.65 -6.49 6.26
N ALA A 53 -9.65 -7.13 5.66
CA ALA A 53 -9.73 -7.28 4.21
C ALA A 53 -9.84 -5.92 3.50
N ASP A 54 -10.62 -4.99 4.07
CA ASP A 54 -10.75 -3.63 3.55
C ASP A 54 -9.41 -2.86 3.62
N LEU A 55 -8.66 -2.99 4.72
CA LEU A 55 -7.36 -2.33 4.90
C LEU A 55 -6.29 -2.88 3.94
N VAL A 56 -6.19 -4.20 3.80
CA VAL A 56 -5.28 -4.83 2.85
C VAL A 56 -5.68 -4.48 1.42
N GLY A 57 -6.97 -4.54 1.10
CA GLY A 57 -7.51 -4.19 -0.20
C GLY A 57 -7.19 -2.76 -0.60
N GLN A 58 -7.41 -1.77 0.28
CA GLN A 58 -7.08 -0.37 0.01
C GLN A 58 -5.62 -0.16 -0.36
N LYS A 59 -4.69 -0.85 0.32
CA LYS A 59 -3.25 -0.73 0.05
C LYS A 59 -2.87 -1.36 -1.30
N ILE A 60 -3.44 -2.53 -1.62
CA ILE A 60 -3.23 -3.19 -2.91
C ILE A 60 -3.82 -2.34 -4.06
N TRP A 61 -5.02 -1.80 -3.88
CA TRP A 61 -5.66 -0.92 -4.87
C TRP A 61 -4.87 0.36 -5.10
N LEU A 62 -4.34 1.00 -4.05
CA LEU A 62 -3.47 2.18 -4.19
C LEU A 62 -2.21 1.85 -4.98
N ALA A 63 -1.57 0.72 -4.68
CA ALA A 63 -0.39 0.27 -5.43
C ALA A 63 -0.73 -0.01 -6.90
N ALA A 64 -1.88 -0.64 -7.18
CA ALA A 64 -2.33 -0.93 -8.53
C ALA A 64 -2.66 0.33 -9.33
N ASP A 65 -3.34 1.31 -8.73
CA ASP A 65 -3.67 2.61 -9.35
C ASP A 65 -2.40 3.37 -9.76
N ILE A 66 -1.40 3.45 -8.86
CA ILE A 66 -0.12 4.10 -9.17
C ILE A 66 0.65 3.36 -10.28
N LEU A 67 0.57 2.03 -10.33
CA LEU A 67 1.23 1.21 -11.35
C LEU A 67 0.42 1.10 -12.66
N GLY A 68 -0.81 1.62 -12.71
CA GLY A 68 -1.71 1.48 -13.86
C GLY A 68 -2.16 0.03 -14.11
N ILE A 69 -2.30 -0.77 -13.05
CA ILE A 69 -2.75 -2.17 -13.09
C ILE A 69 -4.26 -2.22 -12.78
N GLU A 70 -5.03 -2.88 -13.62
CA GLU A 70 -6.45 -3.15 -13.38
C GLU A 70 -6.61 -4.43 -12.55
N LEU A 71 -7.36 -4.35 -11.45
CA LEU A 71 -7.66 -5.48 -10.58
C LEU A 71 -9.14 -5.87 -10.80
N ASP A 72 -9.36 -7.04 -11.42
CA ASP A 72 -10.67 -7.68 -11.62
C ASP A 72 -11.21 -8.36 -10.34
#